data_AF-A0A0M3JNZ9-F1
#
_entry.id   AF-A0A0M3JNZ9-F1
#
_cell.length_a   1.000
_cell.length_b   1.000
_cell.length_c   1.000
_cell.angle_alpha   90.00
_cell.angle_beta   90.00
_cell.angle_gamma   90.00
#
_symmetry.space_group_name_H-M   'P 1'
#
loop_
_entity.id
_entity.type
_entity.pdbx_description
1 polymer ?
#
loop_
_entity_poly.entity_id
_entity_poly.type
_entity_poly.pdbx_seq_one_letter_code
_entity_poly.pdbx_strand_id
1 'polypeptide(L)'
;LIKQLDLDLIYGANTHVHADHVTGTGELKRIFPKMKSVLSKHSGAMADVFVDDGDVLKFGEEKLEVRTTPGHTNGCVTYVSHDHRMLFTGDALLIRGCGRTDFQQG
;
A
#
# COMPACT_ATOMS: atom_id res chain seq x y z
N LEU A 1 18.94 7.69 1.32
CA LEU A 1 18.76 6.51 2.20
C LEU A 1 18.76 5.19 1.43
N ILE A 2 17.78 4.88 0.58
CA ILE A 2 17.69 3.58 -0.14
C ILE A 2 19.03 3.18 -0.82
N LYS A 3 19.60 4.08 -1.63
CA LYS A 3 20.92 3.87 -2.27
C LYS A 3 22.10 3.76 -1.28
N GLN A 4 21.99 4.40 -0.11
CA GLN A 4 23.04 4.36 0.92
C GLN A 4 23.01 3.04 1.70
N LEU A 5 21.83 2.42 1.81
CA LEU A 5 21.62 1.11 2.44
C LEU A 5 21.79 -0.05 1.45
N ASP A 6 22.16 0.24 0.20
CA ASP A 6 22.31 -0.74 -0.89
C ASP A 6 21.08 -1.64 -1.09
N LEU A 7 19.88 -1.03 -1.04
CA LEU A 7 18.62 -1.73 -1.22
C LEU A 7 18.10 -1.60 -2.65
N ASP A 8 17.54 -2.69 -3.20
CA ASP A 8 16.75 -2.66 -4.42
C ASP A 8 15.29 -2.33 -4.10
N LEU A 9 14.81 -1.19 -4.59
CA LEU A 9 13.43 -0.75 -4.37
C LEU A 9 12.52 -1.39 -5.42
N ILE A 10 11.86 -2.49 -5.05
CA ILE A 10 11.03 -3.26 -5.98
C ILE A 10 9.56 -2.80 -6.04
N TYR A 11 9.00 -2.33 -4.92
CA TYR A 11 7.61 -1.89 -4.82
C TYR A 11 7.49 -0.54 -4.13
N GLY A 12 6.59 0.30 -4.64
CA GLY A 12 6.05 1.46 -3.95
C GLY A 12 4.54 1.26 -3.74
N ALA A 13 4.16 0.75 -2.58
CA ALA A 13 2.79 0.37 -2.27
C ALA A 13 2.06 1.45 -1.47
N ASN A 14 0.82 1.76 -1.86
CA ASN A 14 -0.10 2.57 -1.06
C ASN A 14 -1.16 1.66 -0.43
N THR A 15 -1.64 2.01 0.75
CA THR A 15 -2.75 1.29 1.41
C THR A 15 -4.11 1.69 0.85
N HIS A 16 -4.23 2.91 0.32
CA HIS A 16 -5.42 3.46 -0.32
C HIS A 16 -5.06 4.69 -1.17
N VAL A 17 -6.05 5.33 -1.80
CA VAL A 17 -5.87 6.66 -2.41
C VAL A 17 -5.99 7.70 -1.31
N HIS A 18 -4.89 8.38 -1.02
CA HIS A 18 -4.81 9.38 0.05
C HIS A 18 -5.52 10.69 -0.32
N ALA A 19 -6.14 11.34 0.69
CA ALA A 19 -6.79 12.65 0.54
C ALA A 19 -6.01 13.80 1.22
N ASP A 20 -4.98 13.47 1.98
CA ASP A 20 -4.17 14.40 2.77
C ASP A 20 -2.82 14.73 2.11
N HIS A 21 -2.39 13.95 1.11
CA HIS A 21 -1.14 14.18 0.39
C HIS A 21 -1.13 13.56 -1.02
N VAL A 22 -0.13 13.96 -1.83
CA VAL A 22 0.16 13.36 -3.14
C VAL A 22 1.18 12.23 -2.95
N THR A 23 0.86 11.04 -3.46
CA THR A 23 1.78 9.88 -3.42
C THR A 23 3.12 10.17 -4.10
N GLY A 24 4.21 9.68 -3.50
CA GLY A 24 5.56 9.75 -4.08
C GLY A 24 5.84 8.67 -5.12
N THR A 25 4.95 7.70 -5.34
CA THR A 25 5.22 6.53 -6.20
C THR A 25 5.52 6.92 -7.65
N GLY A 26 4.93 7.99 -8.18
CA GLY A 26 5.23 8.50 -9.52
C GLY A 26 6.67 8.99 -9.67
N GLU A 27 7.15 9.80 -8.73
CA GLU A 27 8.53 10.31 -8.75
C GLU A 27 9.55 9.21 -8.41
N LEU A 28 9.23 8.31 -7.48
CA LEU A 28 10.10 7.18 -7.16
C LEU A 28 10.35 6.27 -8.37
N LYS A 29 9.36 6.05 -9.23
CA LYS A 29 9.55 5.30 -10.49
C LYS A 29 10.57 5.96 -11.44
N ARG A 30 10.69 7.29 -11.42
CA ARG A 30 11.70 8.00 -12.24
C ARG A 30 13.11 7.79 -11.69
N ILE A 31 13.25 7.71 -10.37
CA ILE A 31 14.54 7.53 -9.67
C ILE A 31 14.96 6.06 -9.65
N PHE A 32 13.99 5.14 -9.53
CA PHE A 32 14.17 3.70 -9.47
C PHE A 32 13.32 3.03 -10.57
N PRO A 33 13.81 2.95 -11.81
CA PRO A 33 13.01 2.50 -12.96
C PRO A 33 12.48 1.06 -12.88
N LYS A 34 13.06 0.23 -12.01
CA LYS A 34 12.61 -1.15 -11.76
C LYS A 34 11.43 -1.23 -10.78
N MET A 35 11.22 -0.19 -9.97
CA MET A 35 10.15 -0.16 -8.96
C MET A 35 8.79 -0.21 -9.66
N LYS A 36 7.87 -1.00 -9.09
CA LYS A 36 6.45 -1.02 -9.48
C LYS A 36 5.59 -0.32 -8.43
N SER A 37 4.73 0.60 -8.86
CA SER A 37 3.69 1.13 -7.95
C SER A 37 2.60 0.07 -7.73
N VAL A 38 2.12 -0.03 -6.49
CA VAL A 38 1.11 -1.02 -6.08
C VAL A 38 -0.08 -0.32 -5.44
N LEU A 39 -1.29 -0.72 -5.83
CA LEU A 39 -2.54 -0.20 -5.27
C LEU A 39 -3.67 -1.24 -5.37
N SER A 40 -4.68 -1.13 -4.52
CA SER A 40 -5.89 -1.95 -4.62
C SER A 40 -6.60 -1.78 -5.96
N LYS A 41 -7.08 -2.87 -6.55
CA LYS A 41 -7.91 -2.81 -7.77
C LYS A 41 -9.24 -2.08 -7.57
N HIS A 42 -9.73 -2.01 -6.33
CA HIS A 42 -10.99 -1.34 -5.97
C HIS A 42 -10.82 0.17 -5.76
N SER A 43 -9.61 0.71 -5.85
CA SER A 43 -9.31 2.12 -5.60
C SER A 43 -9.75 3.08 -6.72
N GLY A 44 -9.94 2.58 -7.95
CA GLY A 44 -10.23 3.40 -9.13
C GLY A 44 -9.08 4.27 -9.64
N ALA A 45 -7.87 4.16 -9.07
CA ALA A 45 -6.68 4.92 -9.50
C ALA A 45 -5.68 4.07 -10.30
N MET A 46 -4.60 4.69 -10.78
CA MET A 46 -3.59 4.02 -11.62
C MET A 46 -2.41 3.49 -10.79
N ALA A 47 -1.98 2.26 -11.08
CA ALA A 47 -0.75 1.66 -10.56
C ALA A 47 -0.15 0.68 -11.59
N ASP A 48 1.11 0.28 -11.40
CA ASP A 48 1.72 -0.76 -12.24
C ASP A 48 1.20 -2.17 -11.89
N VAL A 49 0.89 -2.39 -10.61
CA VAL A 49 0.39 -3.65 -10.08
C VAL A 49 -0.88 -3.35 -9.28
N PHE A 50 -1.95 -4.05 -9.62
CA PHE A 50 -3.18 -4.05 -8.85
C PHE A 50 -3.24 -5.28 -7.96
N VAL A 51 -3.66 -5.09 -6.71
CA VAL A 51 -3.84 -6.17 -5.72
C VAL A 51 -5.29 -6.28 -5.25
N ASP A 52 -5.64 -7.47 -4.79
CA ASP A 52 -6.92 -7.80 -4.13
C ASP A 52 -6.69 -8.68 -2.89
N ASP A 53 -7.78 -9.03 -2.21
CA ASP A 53 -7.77 -9.90 -1.04
C ASP A 53 -7.03 -11.23 -1.32
N GLY A 54 -6.09 -11.57 -0.43
CA GLY A 54 -5.28 -12.79 -0.50
C GLY A 54 -4.06 -12.71 -1.42
N ASP A 55 -3.89 -11.63 -2.19
CA ASP A 55 -2.66 -11.45 -2.98
C ASP A 55 -1.43 -11.30 -2.08
N VAL A 56 -0.24 -11.63 -2.62
CA VAL A 56 1.00 -11.60 -1.86
C VAL A 56 2.08 -10.82 -2.59
N LEU A 57 2.61 -9.77 -1.93
CA LEU A 57 3.79 -9.04 -2.37
C LEU A 57 5.04 -9.69 -1.76
N LYS A 58 6.00 -10.09 -2.61
CA LYS A 58 7.23 -10.78 -2.18
C LYS A 58 8.45 -9.88 -2.37
N PHE A 59 9.32 -9.79 -1.38
CA PHE A 59 10.59 -9.05 -1.47
C PHE A 59 11.68 -9.80 -0.69
N GLY A 60 12.69 -10.31 -1.39
CA GLY A 60 13.65 -11.25 -0.80
C GLY A 60 12.92 -12.50 -0.29
N GLU A 61 13.19 -12.88 0.96
CA GLU A 61 12.52 -13.99 1.64
C GLU A 61 11.20 -13.58 2.34
N GLU A 62 10.95 -12.27 2.42
CA GLU A 62 9.80 -11.69 3.10
C GLU A 62 8.58 -11.57 2.19
N LYS A 63 7.40 -11.56 2.83
CA LYS A 63 6.12 -11.51 2.14
C LYS A 63 5.11 -10.68 2.92
N LEU A 64 4.28 -9.93 2.17
CA LEU A 64 3.11 -9.24 2.69
C LEU A 64 1.85 -9.79 2.03
N GLU A 65 0.95 -10.37 2.82
CA GLU A 65 -0.41 -10.74 2.41
C GLU A 65 -1.28 -9.47 2.38
N VAL A 66 -2.09 -9.34 1.34
CA VAL A 66 -3.05 -8.25 1.17
C VAL A 66 -4.38 -8.69 1.76
N ARG A 67 -4.93 -7.89 2.66
CA ARG A 67 -6.31 -8.02 3.14
C ARG A 67 -7.10 -6.79 2.77
N THR A 68 -8.24 -7.00 2.13
CA THR A 68 -9.18 -5.91 1.87
C THR A 68 -9.80 -5.45 3.18
N THR A 69 -9.70 -4.15 3.45
CA THR A 69 -10.22 -3.52 4.66
C THR A 69 -10.92 -2.21 4.29
N PRO A 70 -11.95 -2.24 3.42
CA PRO A 70 -12.67 -1.05 3.01
C PRO A 70 -13.40 -0.43 4.19
N GLY A 71 -13.66 0.88 4.11
CA GLY A 71 -14.39 1.60 5.15
C GLY A 71 -13.96 3.06 5.24
N HIS A 72 -12.66 3.34 5.25
CA HIS A 72 -12.15 4.71 5.07
C HIS A 72 -12.18 5.13 3.58
N THR A 73 -11.94 4.17 2.69
CA THR A 73 -12.25 4.27 1.25
C THR A 73 -12.66 2.87 0.78
N ASN A 74 -13.29 2.78 -0.40
CA ASN A 74 -13.56 1.49 -1.05
C ASN A 74 -12.28 0.72 -1.45
N GLY A 75 -11.14 1.42 -1.58
CA GLY A 75 -9.87 0.87 -2.01
C GLY A 75 -8.91 0.51 -0.88
N CYS A 76 -9.31 0.61 0.38
CA CYS A 76 -8.41 0.36 1.52
C CYS A 76 -8.01 -1.12 1.61
N VAL A 77 -6.70 -1.33 1.79
CA VAL A 77 -6.11 -2.63 2.12
C VAL A 77 -5.18 -2.52 3.32
N THR A 78 -5.04 -3.62 4.05
CA THR A 78 -4.02 -3.83 5.07
C THR A 78 -2.98 -4.81 4.54
N TYR A 79 -1.70 -4.47 4.66
CA TYR A 79 -0.60 -5.39 4.36
C TYR A 79 -0.18 -6.11 5.64
N VAL A 80 -0.17 -7.44 5.61
CA VAL A 80 0.11 -8.31 6.76
C VAL A 80 1.44 -9.02 6.54
N SER A 81 2.39 -8.90 7.45
CA SER A 81 3.61 -9.72 7.38
C SER A 81 3.26 -11.19 7.55
N HIS A 82 3.91 -12.07 6.78
CA HIS A 82 3.59 -13.50 6.78
C HIS A 82 3.88 -14.19 8.14
N ASP A 83 4.74 -13.62 8.97
CA ASP A 83 4.95 -14.07 10.36
C ASP A 83 3.86 -13.57 11.33
N HIS A 84 2.91 -12.78 10.83
CA HIS A 84 1.78 -12.17 11.54
C HIS A 84 2.20 -11.25 12.71
N ARG A 85 3.41 -10.68 12.65
CA ARG A 85 3.92 -9.76 13.68
C ARG A 85 3.67 -8.29 13.38
N MET A 86 3.43 -7.94 12.12
CA MET A 86 3.24 -6.57 11.66
C MET A 86 2.02 -6.46 10.74
N LEU A 87 1.32 -5.34 10.89
CA LEU A 87 0.19 -4.92 10.07
C LEU A 87 0.41 -3.47 9.67
N PHE A 88 0.26 -3.18 8.38
CA PHE A 88 0.23 -1.82 7.85
C PHE A 88 -1.20 -1.50 7.46
N THR A 89 -1.95 -0.91 8.39
CA THR A 89 -3.42 -0.79 8.35
C THR A 89 -3.95 0.39 7.54
N GLY A 90 -3.06 1.28 7.07
CA GLY A 90 -3.48 2.56 6.52
C GLY A 90 -4.40 3.31 7.49
N ASP A 91 -5.41 3.97 6.95
CA ASP A 91 -6.40 4.70 7.75
C ASP A 91 -7.62 3.84 8.12
N ALA A 92 -7.62 2.54 7.83
CA ALA A 92 -8.67 1.64 8.31
C ALA A 92 -8.64 1.48 9.84
N LEU A 93 -7.43 1.46 10.43
CA LEU A 93 -7.22 1.41 11.87
C LEU A 93 -6.05 2.30 12.25
N LEU A 94 -6.29 3.22 13.19
CA LEU A 94 -5.29 4.05 13.83
C LEU A 94 -5.14 3.63 15.30
N ILE A 95 -4.04 4.04 15.95
CA ILE A 95 -3.86 3.76 17.38
C ILE A 95 -4.95 4.48 18.16
N ARG A 96 -5.88 3.71 18.75
CA ARG A 96 -7.07 4.21 19.47
C ARG A 96 -8.02 5.05 18.60
N GLY A 97 -8.09 4.78 17.30
CA GLY A 97 -9.01 5.46 16.39
C GLY A 97 -9.15 4.75 15.05
N CYS A 98 -9.85 5.38 14.11
CA CYS A 98 -9.93 4.98 12.72
C CYS A 98 -10.02 6.22 11.83
N GLY A 99 -9.76 6.05 10.54
CA GLY A 99 -10.01 7.07 9.54
C GLY A 99 -11.48 7.46 9.49
N ARG A 100 -11.73 8.67 8.99
CA ARG A 100 -13.09 9.17 8.73
C ARG A 100 -13.81 8.32 7.69
N THR A 101 -15.14 8.31 7.74
CA THR A 101 -15.98 7.50 6.84
C THR A 101 -17.10 8.31 6.17
N ASP A 102 -16.77 9.48 5.63
CA ASP A 102 -17.74 10.41 5.04
C ASP A 102 -17.31 10.98 3.68
N PHE A 103 -16.22 10.45 3.09
CA PHE A 103 -15.68 10.84 1.77
C PHE A 103 -15.25 9.57 1.00
N GLN A 104 -14.85 9.66 -0.27
CA GLN A 104 -14.20 8.55 -1.02
C GLN A 104 -14.90 7.17 -0.95
N GLN A 105 -16.24 7.19 -0.84
CA GLN A 105 -17.09 6.01 -0.68
C GLN A 105 -16.76 5.14 0.54
N GLY A 106 -16.01 5.70 1.50
CA GLY A 106 -15.76 5.14 2.80
C GLY A 106 -16.02 6.23 3.82
#